data_AF-X1KGX1-F1
#
_entry.id   AF-X1KGX1-F1
#
_cell.length_a   1.000
_cell.length_b   1.000
_cell.length_c   1.000
_cell.angle_alpha   90.00
_cell.angle_beta   90.00
_cell.angle_gamma   90.00
#
_symmetry.space_group_name_H-M   'P 1'
#
loop_
_entity.id
_entity.type
_entity.pdbx_description
1 polymer ?
#
loop_
_entity_poly.entity_id
_entity_poly.type
_entity_poly.pdbx_seq_one_letter_code
_entity_poly.pdbx_strand_id
1 'polypeptide(L)'
;MIKVGILTISDKGSRGEREDLSGKVIEEIVKKINGEVKYYQIIPDEKDIIQEELIKAVDKLHLDLILTTGGTGLSKRDITPDATLEVIEKEVSGISEIIRSESFKKT
;
A
#
# COMPACT_ATOMS: atom_id res chain seq x y z
N MET A 1 -4.02 3.26 19.62
CA MET A 1 -4.80 3.01 18.39
C MET A 1 -3.87 3.28 17.24
N ILE A 2 -3.71 2.34 16.31
CA ILE A 2 -2.74 2.43 15.21
C ILE A 2 -3.32 3.33 14.11
N LYS A 3 -2.64 4.43 13.76
CA LYS A 3 -3.05 5.31 12.65
C LYS A 3 -2.60 4.68 11.33
N VAL A 4 -3.55 4.24 10.52
CA VAL A 4 -3.28 3.51 9.28
C VAL A 4 -3.53 4.40 8.05
N GLY A 5 -2.62 4.34 7.09
CA GLY A 5 -2.81 4.82 5.73
C GLY A 5 -3.05 3.68 4.76
N ILE A 6 -3.97 3.87 3.82
CA ILE A 6 -4.19 2.94 2.71
C ILE A 6 -3.86 3.65 1.41
N LEU A 7 -2.94 3.07 0.63
CA LEU A 7 -2.57 3.57 -0.69
C LEU A 7 -2.90 2.51 -1.73
N THR A 8 -3.91 2.77 -2.55
CA THR A 8 -4.24 1.94 -3.70
C THR A 8 -3.50 2.45 -4.92
N ILE A 9 -2.62 1.63 -5.48
CA ILE A 9 -1.75 1.99 -6.60
C ILE A 9 -2.33 1.30 -7.84
N SER A 10 -2.92 2.10 -8.72
CA SER A 10 -3.63 1.64 -9.91
C SER A 10 -3.88 2.79 -10.88
N ASP A 11 -3.33 2.69 -12.08
CA ASP A 11 -3.65 3.57 -13.21
C ASP A 11 -5.15 3.69 -13.48
N LYS A 12 -5.87 2.56 -13.48
CA LYS A 12 -7.32 2.55 -13.74
C LYS A 12 -8.10 3.10 -12.54
N GLY A 13 -7.67 2.77 -11.33
CA GLY A 13 -8.30 3.24 -10.10
C GLY A 13 -8.19 4.75 -9.95
N SER A 14 -7.00 5.31 -10.19
CA SER A 14 -6.74 6.76 -10.10
C SER A 14 -7.51 7.59 -11.12
N ARG A 15 -7.88 7.00 -12.27
CA ARG A 15 -8.78 7.62 -13.26
C ARG A 15 -10.27 7.37 -13.02
N GLY A 16 -10.64 6.65 -11.96
CA GLY A 16 -12.03 6.29 -11.66
C GLY A 16 -12.65 5.24 -12.60
N GLU A 17 -11.83 4.55 -13.39
CA GLU A 17 -12.27 3.51 -14.33
C GLU A 17 -12.54 2.16 -13.65
N ARG A 18 -12.12 2.01 -12.39
CA ARG A 18 -12.30 0.81 -11.59
C ARG A 18 -12.55 1.17 -10.13
N GLU A 19 -13.55 0.55 -9.54
CA GLU A 19 -13.79 0.64 -8.10
C GLU A 19 -12.70 -0.08 -7.30
N ASP A 20 -12.22 0.58 -6.24
CA ASP A 20 -11.24 -0.01 -5.32
C ASP A 20 -11.91 -0.88 -4.26
N LEU A 21 -12.11 -2.15 -4.61
CA LEU A 21 -12.60 -3.16 -3.68
C LEU A 21 -11.53 -3.60 -2.67
N SER A 22 -10.25 -3.54 -3.05
CA SER A 22 -9.14 -3.96 -2.19
C SER A 22 -9.01 -3.02 -0.99
N GLY A 23 -9.00 -1.71 -1.22
CA GLY A 23 -8.95 -0.70 -0.17
C GLY A 23 -10.10 -0.82 0.82
N LYS A 24 -11.32 -1.10 0.35
CA LYS A 24 -12.49 -1.38 1.21
C LYS A 24 -12.26 -2.59 2.11
N VAL A 25 -11.73 -3.68 1.57
CA VAL A 25 -11.43 -4.89 2.36
C VAL A 25 -10.34 -4.61 3.41
N ILE A 26 -9.31 -3.83 3.05
CA ILE A 26 -8.24 -3.44 3.97
C ILE A 26 -8.81 -2.59 5.11
N GLU A 27 -9.67 -1.61 4.83
CA GLU A 27 -10.32 -0.79 5.85
C GLU A 27 -11.09 -1.65 6.88
N GLU A 28 -11.82 -2.67 6.43
CA GLU A 28 -12.52 -3.60 7.32
C GLU A 28 -11.56 -4.48 8.14
N ILE A 29 -10.40 -4.85 7.61
CA ILE A 29 -9.38 -5.61 8.34
C ILE A 29 -8.70 -4.73 9.40
N VAL A 30 -8.44 -3.47 9.09
CA VAL A 30 -7.80 -2.50 10.01
C VAL A 30 -8.62 -2.34 11.30
N LYS A 31 -9.95 -2.33 11.20
CA LYS A 31 -10.85 -2.27 12.36
C LYS A 31 -10.63 -3.43 13.34
N LYS A 32 -10.13 -4.58 12.87
CA LYS A 32 -9.91 -5.78 13.70
C LYS A 32 -8.60 -5.73 14.50
N ILE A 33 -7.67 -4.84 14.16
CA ILE A 33 -6.34 -4.73 14.79
C ILE A 33 -6.20 -3.50 15.70
N ASN A 34 -7.32 -2.94 16.20
CA ASN A 34 -7.33 -1.67 16.95
C ASN A 34 -6.64 -0.53 16.18
N GLY A 35 -6.83 -0.53 14.85
CA GLY A 35 -6.36 0.49 13.93
C GLY A 35 -7.49 1.40 13.46
N GLU A 36 -7.12 2.62 13.06
CA GLU A 36 -8.01 3.63 12.50
C GLU A 36 -7.42 4.13 11.18
N VAL A 37 -8.19 4.06 10.09
CA VAL A 37 -7.76 4.60 8.80
C VAL A 37 -7.85 6.12 8.86
N LYS A 38 -6.69 6.79 8.87
CA LYS A 38 -6.57 8.26 8.88
C LYS A 38 -6.31 8.84 7.51
N TYR A 39 -5.88 7.99 6.57
CA TYR A 39 -5.53 8.39 5.23
C TYR A 39 -5.87 7.31 4.24
N TYR A 40 -6.52 7.69 3.15
CA TYR A 40 -6.89 6.80 2.05
C TYR A 40 -6.70 7.57 0.74
N GLN A 41 -5.96 7.00 -0.20
CA GLN A 41 -5.78 7.56 -1.54
C GLN A 41 -5.69 6.45 -2.59
N ILE A 42 -6.10 6.80 -3.81
CA ILE A 42 -5.89 6.01 -5.02
C ILE A 42 -4.98 6.81 -5.94
N ILE A 43 -3.81 6.27 -6.28
CA ILE A 43 -2.76 6.93 -7.05
C ILE A 43 -2.33 6.08 -8.25
N PRO A 44 -1.78 6.66 -9.34
CA PRO A 44 -1.31 5.90 -10.50
C PRO A 44 0.00 5.15 -10.22
N ASP A 45 0.38 4.26 -11.12
CA ASP A 45 1.63 3.48 -11.09
C ASP A 45 2.83 4.35 -11.53
N GLU A 46 3.04 5.48 -10.86
CA GLU A 46 4.10 6.45 -11.12
C GLU A 46 5.05 6.55 -9.93
N LYS A 47 6.33 6.32 -10.17
CA LYS A 47 7.35 6.15 -9.13
C LYS A 47 7.40 7.35 -8.17
N ASP A 48 7.53 8.55 -8.73
CA ASP A 48 7.67 9.78 -7.95
C ASP A 48 6.42 10.03 -7.10
N ILE A 49 5.22 9.73 -7.62
CA ILE A 49 3.96 9.89 -6.90
C ILE A 49 3.86 8.90 -5.73
N ILE A 50 4.26 7.63 -5.94
CA ILE A 50 4.28 6.62 -4.88
C ILE A 50 5.23 7.08 -3.76
N GLN A 51 6.43 7.54 -4.10
CA GLN A 51 7.42 8.02 -3.15
C GLN A 51 6.92 9.24 -2.36
N GLU A 52 6.39 10.25 -3.05
CA GLU A 52 5.85 11.45 -2.42
C GLU A 52 4.72 11.14 -1.44
N GLU A 53 3.83 10.22 -1.78
CA GLU A 53 2.70 9.84 -0.93
C GLU A 53 3.12 8.99 0.27
N LEU A 54 4.10 8.09 0.12
CA LEU A 54 4.70 7.37 1.24
C LEU A 54 5.39 8.35 2.21
N ILE A 55 6.21 9.27 1.70
CA ILE A 55 6.91 10.28 2.50
C ILE A 55 5.91 11.19 3.21
N LYS A 56 4.90 11.70 2.50
CA LYS A 56 3.83 12.53 3.09
C LYS A 56 3.08 11.82 4.20
N ALA A 57 2.76 10.53 4.02
CA ALA A 57 2.07 9.73 5.01
C ALA A 57 2.88 9.60 6.31
N VAL A 58 4.21 9.52 6.23
CA VAL A 58 5.09 9.44 7.39
C VAL A 58 5.38 10.84 7.96
N ASP A 59 5.95 11.74 7.16
CA ASP A 59 6.54 12.99 7.62
C ASP A 59 5.50 14.05 7.99
N LYS A 60 4.36 14.08 7.28
CA LYS A 60 3.31 15.10 7.48
C LYS A 60 2.12 14.58 8.27
N LEU A 61 1.71 13.33 8.00
CA LEU A 61 0.53 12.74 8.64
C LEU A 61 0.88 11.90 9.87
N HIS A 62 2.17 11.59 10.07
CA HIS A 62 2.67 10.81 11.20
C HIS A 62 1.91 9.48 11.36
N LEU A 63 1.66 8.76 10.27
CA LEU A 63 0.98 7.46 10.34
C LEU A 63 1.90 6.39 10.93
N ASP A 64 1.30 5.42 11.63
CA ASP A 64 2.03 4.33 12.29
C ASP A 64 2.21 3.12 11.35
N LEU A 65 1.31 2.97 10.36
CA LEU A 65 1.29 1.87 9.40
C LEU A 65 0.75 2.36 8.05
N ILE A 66 1.42 1.99 6.95
CA ILE A 66 0.92 2.21 5.58
C ILE A 66 0.70 0.84 4.94
N LEU A 67 -0.50 0.62 4.39
CA LEU A 67 -0.86 -0.58 3.66
C LEU A 67 -1.07 -0.21 2.19
N THR A 68 -0.13 -0.62 1.34
CA THR A 68 -0.22 -0.45 -0.11
C THR A 68 -0.96 -1.63 -0.75
N THR A 69 -1.72 -1.39 -1.81
CA THR A 69 -2.31 -2.45 -2.64
C THR A 69 -2.22 -2.11 -4.12
N GLY A 70 -1.68 -3.02 -4.92
CA GLY A 70 -1.43 -2.82 -6.36
C GLY A 70 0.03 -2.53 -6.70
N GLY A 71 0.39 -2.71 -7.98
CA GLY A 71 1.72 -2.45 -8.52
C GLY A 71 2.83 -3.41 -8.05
N THR A 72 2.49 -4.63 -7.59
CA THR A 72 3.46 -5.63 -7.06
C THR A 72 3.60 -6.89 -7.92
N GLY A 73 3.00 -6.91 -9.12
CA GLY A 73 3.10 -8.02 -10.07
C GLY A 73 4.41 -8.05 -10.86
N LEU A 74 4.37 -8.65 -12.06
CA LEU A 74 5.50 -8.81 -12.96
C LEU A 74 5.38 -7.95 -14.25
N SER A 75 4.42 -7.03 -14.29
CA SER A 75 4.25 -6.08 -15.39
C SER A 75 5.32 -5.01 -15.35
N LYS A 76 5.58 -4.36 -16.50
CA LYS A 76 6.42 -3.15 -16.57
C LYS A 76 5.88 -1.98 -15.75
N ARG A 77 4.58 -1.99 -15.41
CA ARG A 77 3.94 -0.97 -14.57
C ARG A 77 3.99 -1.34 -13.08
N ASP A 78 4.28 -2.59 -12.73
CA ASP A 78 4.35 -3.01 -11.33
C ASP A 78 5.66 -2.53 -10.70
N ILE A 79 5.64 -1.33 -10.13
CA ILE A 79 6.83 -0.63 -9.61
C ILE A 79 6.72 -0.25 -8.12
N THR A 80 5.63 -0.66 -7.45
CA THR A 80 5.41 -0.35 -6.02
C THR A 80 6.56 -0.83 -5.13
N PRO A 81 7.09 -2.07 -5.28
CA PRO A 81 8.22 -2.52 -4.47
C PRO A 81 9.46 -1.65 -4.66
N ASP A 82 9.84 -1.35 -5.91
CA ASP A 82 11.01 -0.53 -6.26
C ASP A 82 10.89 0.90 -5.69
N ALA A 83 9.73 1.54 -5.89
CA ALA A 83 9.45 2.87 -5.36
C ALA A 83 9.52 2.90 -3.82
N THR A 84 9.03 1.84 -3.16
CA THR A 84 9.04 1.72 -1.70
C THR A 84 10.47 1.54 -1.16
N LEU A 85 11.26 0.66 -1.79
CA LEU A 85 12.64 0.38 -1.36
C LEU A 85 13.55 1.62 -1.38
N GLU A 86 13.27 2.58 -2.25
CA GLU A 86 14.04 3.82 -2.34
C GLU A 86 13.75 4.85 -1.23
N VAL A 87 12.64 4.70 -0.50
CA VAL A 87 12.22 5.67 0.54
C VAL A 87 12.19 5.09 1.95
N ILE A 88 12.35 3.78 2.12
CA ILE A 88 12.44 3.17 3.45
C ILE A 88 13.86 3.27 4.02
N GLU A 89 13.96 3.40 5.33
CA GLU A 89 15.25 3.35 6.03
C GLU A 89 15.80 1.92 6.16
N LYS A 90 14.89 0.94 6.32
CA LYS A 90 15.25 -0.46 6.54
C LYS A 90 14.14 -1.40 6.07
N GLU A 91 14.53 -2.42 5.31
CA GLU A 91 13.63 -3.50 4.92
C GLU A 91 13.50 -4.55 6.03
N VAL A 92 12.28 -5.04 6.25
CA VAL A 92 11.98 -6.22 7.08
C VAL A 92 11.49 -7.34 6.16
N SER A 93 12.43 -8.03 5.50
CA SER A 93 12.13 -8.99 4.42
C SER A 93 11.14 -10.09 4.83
N GLY A 94 11.21 -10.54 6.09
CA GLY A 94 10.32 -11.57 6.65
C GLY A 94 8.83 -11.26 6.54
N ILE A 95 8.42 -9.98 6.52
CA ILE A 95 7.02 -9.61 6.30
C ILE A 95 6.61 -9.99 4.88
N SER A 96 7.41 -9.62 3.87
CA SER A 96 7.11 -9.91 2.47
C SER A 96 7.16 -11.41 2.17
N GLU A 97 8.06 -12.14 2.83
CA GLU A 97 8.17 -13.60 2.73
C GLU A 97 6.91 -14.30 3.26
N ILE A 98 6.41 -13.89 4.42
CA ILE A 98 5.17 -14.44 5.00
C ILE A 98 3.96 -14.11 4.11
N ILE A 99 3.84 -12.87 3.60
CA ILE A 99 2.76 -12.50 2.67
C ILE A 99 2.73 -13.47 1.48
N ARG A 100 3.88 -13.70 0.82
CA ARG A 100 3.99 -14.63 -0.31
C ARG A 100 3.70 -16.08 0.09
N SER A 101 4.20 -16.52 1.25
CA SER A 101 3.97 -17.88 1.74
C SER A 101 2.50 -18.15 2.04
N GLU A 102 1.77 -17.19 2.61
CA GLU A 102 0.33 -17.31 2.88
C GLU A 102 -0.49 -17.29 1.58
N SER A 103 -0.09 -16.49 0.58
CA SER A 103 -0.70 -16.51 -0.74
C SER A 103 -0.53 -17.86 -1.43
N PHE A 104 0.65 -18.48 -1.33
CA PHE A 104 0.93 -19.80 -1.93
C PHE A 104 0.02 -20.89 -1.37
N LYS A 105 -0.32 -20.87 -0.07
CA LYS A 105 -1.22 -21.86 0.56
C LYS A 105 -2.65 -21.86 0.00
N LYS A 106 -3.05 -20.78 -0.67
CA LYS A 106 -4.39 -20.61 -1.27
C LYS A 106 -4.45 -21.02 -2.74
N THR A 107 -3.33 -21.42 -3.32
CA THR A 107 -3.19 -21.93 -4.68
C THR A 107 -3.00 -23.44 -4.62
#